data_AF-A0A1P8YXK1-F1
#
_entry.id   AF-A0A1P8YXK1-F1
#
_cell.length_a   1.000
_cell.length_b   1.000
_cell.length_c   1.000
_cell.angle_alpha   90.00
_cell.angle_beta   90.00
_cell.angle_gamma   90.00
#
_symmetry.space_group_name_H-M   'P 1'
#
loop_
_entity.id
_entity.type
_entity.pdbx_description
1 polymer ?
#
loop_
_entity_poly.entity_id
_entity_poly.type
_entity_poly.pdbx_seq_one_letter_code
_entity_poly.pdbx_strand_id
1 'polypeptide(L)'
;MLFTNYLILAGAALAAAVPSELAGPKPNQFTITNFVFGCTVGCDWSFNVAVQGSGPDHPPVKKPVKCSGNVNDAKDYVDCGKISDTQRIKAYIVKATNQLKLEYEVQKPNHGAVYRYTGEKKVYAATGEHAKLQKPNFVVKETGSTGVA
;
A
#
# COMPACT_ATOMS: atom_id res chain seq x y z
N MET A 1 -59.84 8.56 4.78
CA MET A 1 -58.51 8.05 4.41
C MET A 1 -57.48 9.15 4.61
N LEU A 2 -56.25 8.78 4.99
CA LEU A 2 -54.99 9.54 4.97
C LEU A 2 -54.77 10.66 6.01
N PHE A 3 -53.90 10.37 6.99
CA PHE A 3 -52.86 11.32 7.41
C PHE A 3 -51.54 10.57 7.58
N THR A 4 -50.56 10.97 6.77
CA THR A 4 -49.26 10.34 6.54
C THR A 4 -48.26 10.75 7.64
N ASN A 5 -47.65 9.76 8.29
CA ASN A 5 -46.52 9.96 9.20
C ASN A 5 -45.24 10.26 8.41
N TYR A 6 -44.63 11.42 8.66
CA TYR A 6 -43.30 11.78 8.15
C TYR A 6 -42.22 11.20 9.06
N LEU A 7 -41.60 10.09 8.65
CA LEU A 7 -40.32 9.63 9.18
C LEU A 7 -39.21 10.39 8.46
N ILE A 8 -38.64 11.41 9.10
CA ILE A 8 -37.42 12.07 8.63
C ILE A 8 -36.25 11.12 8.93
N LEU A 9 -35.80 10.43 7.89
CA LEU A 9 -34.59 9.61 7.93
C LEU A 9 -33.38 10.57 7.95
N ALA A 10 -32.82 10.79 9.14
CA ALA A 10 -31.57 11.53 9.28
C ALA A 10 -30.43 10.71 8.65
N GLY A 11 -30.12 11.02 7.39
CA GLY A 11 -28.94 10.50 6.71
C GLY A 11 -27.68 11.03 7.39
N ALA A 12 -27.09 10.24 8.28
CA ALA A 12 -25.74 10.48 8.76
C ALA A 12 -24.78 10.31 7.57
N ALA A 13 -24.46 11.41 6.89
CA ALA A 13 -23.35 11.45 5.97
C ALA A 13 -22.07 11.24 6.78
N LEU A 14 -21.61 9.99 6.86
CA LEU A 14 -20.26 9.66 7.27
C LEU A 14 -19.33 10.26 6.21
N ALA A 15 -18.97 11.53 6.40
CA ALA A 15 -17.83 12.12 5.72
C ALA A 15 -16.62 11.26 6.08
N ALA A 16 -16.27 10.32 5.19
CA ALA A 16 -15.06 9.54 5.30
C ALA A 16 -13.89 10.51 5.16
N ALA A 17 -13.44 11.03 6.30
CA ALA A 17 -12.26 11.88 6.37
C ALA A 17 -11.10 11.08 5.78
N VAL A 18 -10.64 11.49 4.60
CA VAL A 18 -9.46 10.92 3.96
C VAL A 18 -8.31 11.11 4.96
N PRO A 19 -7.62 10.04 5.39
CA PRO A 19 -6.57 10.15 6.39
C PRO A 19 -5.60 11.28 6.05
N SER A 20 -5.26 12.14 7.03
CA SER A 20 -4.37 13.29 6.81
C SER A 20 -3.01 12.91 6.21
N GLU A 21 -2.58 11.66 6.36
CA GLU A 21 -1.37 11.12 5.73
C GLU A 21 -1.48 11.09 4.18
N LEU A 22 -2.69 11.03 3.64
CA LEU A 22 -3.00 11.04 2.21
C LEU A 22 -3.35 12.46 1.70
N ALA A 23 -3.27 13.49 2.55
CA ALA A 23 -3.57 14.86 2.18
C ALA A 23 -2.45 15.41 1.26
N GLY A 24 -2.70 15.32 -0.04
CA GLY A 24 -1.85 15.87 -1.10
C GLY A 24 -0.65 14.98 -1.45
N PRO A 25 -0.18 15.06 -2.71
CA PRO A 25 0.99 14.31 -3.12
C PRO A 25 2.26 14.85 -2.45
N LYS A 26 3.01 13.99 -1.76
CA LYS A 26 4.37 14.26 -1.29
C LYS A 26 5.32 13.32 -2.02
N PRO A 27 6.46 13.81 -2.53
CA PRO A 27 7.39 12.95 -3.25
C PRO A 27 8.00 11.88 -2.32
N ASN A 28 8.45 10.79 -2.92
CA ASN A 28 9.23 9.71 -2.29
C ASN A 28 8.44 8.94 -1.23
N GLN A 29 7.25 8.49 -1.61
CA GLN A 29 6.40 7.67 -0.76
C GLN A 29 5.51 6.71 -1.53
N PHE A 30 5.19 5.60 -0.86
CA PHE A 30 4.17 4.65 -1.27
C PHE A 30 2.84 5.02 -0.64
N THR A 31 1.81 5.12 -1.47
CA THR A 31 0.43 5.31 -1.04
C THR A 31 -0.27 3.96 -1.03
N ILE A 32 -0.66 3.48 0.16
CA ILE A 32 -1.36 2.22 0.34
C ILE A 32 -2.84 2.49 0.58
N THR A 33 -3.69 1.79 -0.17
CA THR A 33 -5.16 1.87 -0.05
C THR A 33 -5.78 0.48 -0.06
N ASN A 34 -6.98 0.36 0.52
CA ASN A 34 -7.70 -0.92 0.65
C ASN A 34 -6.84 -2.04 1.26
N PHE A 35 -6.01 -1.68 2.24
CA PHE A 35 -5.17 -2.63 2.96
C PHE A 35 -6.02 -3.56 3.81
N VAL A 36 -5.82 -4.85 3.59
CA VAL A 36 -6.38 -5.95 4.36
C VAL A 36 -5.24 -6.88 4.70
N PHE A 37 -5.04 -7.14 5.98
CA PHE A 37 -4.12 -8.18 6.48
C PHE A 37 -4.85 -8.98 7.53
N GLY A 38 -4.93 -10.30 7.40
CA GLY A 38 -5.66 -11.15 8.34
C GLY A 38 -4.93 -12.46 8.59
N CYS A 39 -4.93 -12.91 9.84
CA CYS A 39 -4.36 -14.17 10.29
C CYS A 39 -5.45 -15.03 10.94
N THR A 40 -5.92 -16.04 10.22
CA THR A 40 -6.81 -17.09 10.78
C THR A 40 -6.05 -18.41 10.79
N VAL A 41 -6.36 -19.33 9.87
CA VAL A 41 -5.58 -20.55 9.63
C VAL A 41 -4.29 -20.23 8.86
N GLY A 42 -4.35 -19.24 7.97
CA GLY A 42 -3.22 -18.62 7.28
C GLY A 42 -3.17 -17.12 7.54
N CYS A 43 -2.04 -16.51 7.23
CA CYS A 43 -1.84 -15.06 7.29
C CYS A 43 -1.74 -14.50 5.87
N ASP A 44 -2.79 -13.84 5.41
CA ASP A 44 -2.90 -13.31 4.05
C ASP A 44 -3.04 -11.80 4.07
N TRP A 45 -2.53 -11.14 3.04
CA TRP A 45 -2.58 -9.70 2.89
C TRP A 45 -2.90 -9.30 1.45
N SER A 46 -3.57 -8.15 1.30
CA SER A 46 -3.89 -7.53 0.02
C SER A 46 -4.00 -6.02 0.19
N PHE A 47 -3.54 -5.26 -0.80
CA PHE A 47 -3.70 -3.81 -0.86
C PHE A 47 -3.49 -3.28 -2.28
N ASN A 48 -3.87 -2.03 -2.52
CA ASN A 48 -3.47 -1.28 -3.70
C ASN A 48 -2.33 -0.34 -3.34
N VAL A 49 -1.32 -0.24 -4.20
CA VAL A 49 -0.14 0.61 -4.00
C VAL A 49 0.10 1.51 -5.21
N ALA A 50 0.33 2.79 -4.94
CA ALA A 50 0.86 3.76 -5.89
C ALA A 50 2.14 4.37 -5.34
N VAL A 51 3.02 4.83 -6.22
CA VAL A 51 4.27 5.52 -5.87
C VAL A 51 4.15 6.96 -6.30
N GLN A 52 4.43 7.86 -5.38
CA GLN A 52 4.52 9.28 -5.68
C GLN A 52 6.00 9.63 -5.90
N GLY A 53 6.36 9.79 -7.18
CA GLY A 53 7.69 10.16 -7.62
C GLY A 53 7.70 11.52 -8.33
N SER A 54 8.85 12.18 -8.35
CA SER A 54 9.02 13.49 -8.97
C SER A 54 10.33 13.64 -9.76
N GLY A 55 11.05 12.53 -10.02
CA GLY A 55 12.38 12.55 -10.62
C GLY A 55 12.49 11.70 -11.89
N PRO A 56 13.53 11.91 -12.71
CA PRO A 56 13.75 11.15 -13.95
C PRO A 56 13.94 9.65 -13.70
N ASP A 57 14.57 9.26 -12.59
CA ASP A 57 14.81 7.86 -12.22
C ASP A 57 13.81 7.31 -11.20
N HIS A 58 12.95 8.19 -10.67
CA HIS A 58 11.86 7.86 -9.75
C HIS A 58 10.51 8.31 -10.33
N PRO A 59 10.03 7.67 -11.43
CA PRO A 59 8.76 8.03 -12.03
C PRO A 59 7.58 7.63 -11.11
N PRO A 60 6.51 8.44 -11.07
CA PRO A 60 5.32 8.11 -10.29
C PRO A 60 4.53 6.97 -10.93
N VAL A 61 3.91 6.15 -10.10
CA VAL A 61 2.96 5.11 -10.51
C VAL A 61 1.54 5.67 -10.35
N LYS A 62 1.02 6.26 -11.44
CA LYS A 62 -0.26 7.00 -11.43
C LYS A 62 -1.48 6.11 -11.19
N LYS A 63 -1.45 4.88 -11.70
CA LYS A 63 -2.52 3.89 -11.52
C LYS A 63 -2.07 2.92 -10.43
N PRO A 64 -2.73 2.88 -9.25
CA PRO A 64 -2.39 1.93 -8.22
C PRO A 64 -2.44 0.49 -8.74
N VAL A 65 -1.46 -0.32 -8.35
CA VAL A 65 -1.44 -1.76 -8.64
C VAL A 65 -1.87 -2.54 -7.42
N LYS A 66 -2.58 -3.65 -7.64
CA LYS A 66 -3.03 -4.52 -6.56
C LYS A 66 -1.91 -5.50 -6.20
N CYS A 67 -1.54 -5.50 -4.94
CA CYS A 67 -0.59 -6.43 -4.38
C CYS A 67 -1.28 -7.38 -3.40
N SER A 68 -0.94 -8.66 -3.44
CA SER A 68 -1.46 -9.65 -2.50
C SER A 68 -0.49 -10.80 -2.33
N GLY A 69 -0.48 -11.39 -1.15
CA GLY A 69 0.32 -12.56 -0.86
C GLY A 69 0.00 -13.10 0.53
N ASN A 70 0.78 -14.09 0.93
CA ASN A 70 0.73 -14.66 2.26
C ASN A 70 2.00 -14.28 3.04
N VAL A 71 1.90 -14.25 4.36
CA VAL A 71 3.05 -14.13 5.24
C VAL A 71 3.77 -15.48 5.27
N ASN A 72 5.04 -15.49 4.90
CA ASN A 72 5.91 -16.66 4.98
C ASN A 72 7.22 -16.32 5.71
N ASP A 73 7.97 -17.34 6.11
CA ASP A 73 9.23 -17.15 6.83
C ASP A 73 10.40 -16.82 5.90
N ALA A 74 10.23 -17.01 4.59
CA ALA A 74 11.27 -16.81 3.59
C ALA A 74 11.59 -15.33 3.33
N LYS A 75 10.70 -14.40 3.73
CA LYS A 75 10.84 -12.96 3.47
C LYS A 75 11.00 -12.64 1.97
N ASP A 76 10.38 -13.46 1.14
CA ASP A 76 10.44 -13.32 -0.31
C ASP A 76 9.48 -12.24 -0.77
N TYR A 77 10.01 -11.31 -1.55
CA TYR A 77 9.24 -10.27 -2.20
C TYR A 77 8.25 -10.87 -3.20
N VAL A 78 6.96 -10.60 -3.01
CA VAL A 78 5.90 -10.92 -3.96
C VAL A 78 5.76 -9.76 -4.94
N ASP A 79 5.76 -10.05 -6.24
CA ASP A 79 5.52 -9.04 -7.29
C ASP A 79 4.05 -8.60 -7.25
N CYS A 80 3.83 -7.28 -7.13
CA CYS A 80 2.50 -6.65 -7.10
C CYS A 80 1.86 -6.53 -8.49
N GLY A 81 2.45 -7.19 -9.49
CA GLY A 81 2.02 -7.14 -10.87
C GLY A 81 2.77 -6.06 -11.67
N LYS A 82 2.62 -6.18 -12.99
CA LYS A 82 3.32 -5.35 -13.95
C LYS A 82 2.73 -3.94 -14.00
N ILE A 83 3.54 -2.93 -13.70
CA ILE A 83 3.20 -1.51 -13.92
C ILE A 83 3.53 -1.13 -15.37
N SER A 84 4.75 -1.49 -15.79
CA SER A 84 5.23 -1.41 -17.17
C SER A 84 6.34 -2.45 -17.38
N ASP A 85 6.95 -2.50 -18.55
CA ASP A 85 8.11 -3.36 -18.80
C ASP A 85 9.31 -3.02 -17.92
N THR A 86 9.43 -1.76 -17.50
CA THR A 86 10.58 -1.24 -16.77
C THR A 86 10.27 -0.88 -15.32
N GLN A 87 9.04 -1.09 -14.84
CA GLN A 87 8.64 -0.69 -13.50
C GLN A 87 7.88 -1.82 -12.82
N ARG A 88 8.29 -2.15 -11.59
CA ARG A 88 7.65 -3.18 -10.76
C ARG A 88 7.63 -2.75 -9.31
N ILE A 89 6.55 -3.09 -8.61
CA ILE A 89 6.50 -2.96 -7.15
C ILE A 89 6.47 -4.37 -6.59
N LYS A 90 7.23 -4.59 -5.52
CA LYS A 90 7.23 -5.84 -4.79
C LYS A 90 6.94 -5.58 -3.32
N ALA A 91 6.34 -6.54 -2.65
CA ALA A 91 6.02 -6.42 -1.23
C ALA A 91 6.10 -7.74 -0.48
N TYR A 92 6.34 -7.65 0.83
CA TYR A 92 6.10 -8.75 1.77
C TYR A 92 5.88 -8.20 3.18
N ILE A 93 5.34 -9.02 4.08
CA ILE A 93 5.21 -8.69 5.51
C ILE A 93 6.11 -9.63 6.31
N VAL A 94 6.97 -9.07 7.16
CA VAL A 94 7.78 -9.84 8.10
C VAL A 94 6.88 -10.37 9.22
N LYS A 95 6.71 -11.70 9.30
CA LYS A 95 5.85 -12.37 10.29
C LYS A 95 6.12 -11.97 11.74
N ALA A 96 7.40 -11.97 12.14
CA ALA A 96 7.80 -11.74 13.53
C ALA A 96 7.52 -10.31 14.02
N THR A 97 7.51 -9.32 13.12
CA THR A 97 7.44 -7.89 13.48
C THR A 97 6.24 -7.17 12.90
N ASN A 98 5.46 -7.84 12.04
CA ASN A 98 4.41 -7.26 11.21
C ASN A 98 4.89 -6.00 10.46
N GLN A 99 6.11 -6.04 9.93
CA GLN A 99 6.62 -4.96 9.09
C GLN A 99 6.30 -5.25 7.63
N LEU A 100 5.46 -4.42 7.03
CA LEU A 100 5.30 -4.35 5.59
C LEU A 100 6.58 -3.75 4.99
N LYS A 101 7.20 -4.47 4.06
CA LYS A 101 8.33 -4.02 3.26
C LYS A 101 7.86 -3.85 1.83
N LEU A 102 8.26 -2.73 1.22
CA LEU A 102 7.94 -2.37 -0.16
C LEU A 102 9.23 -2.08 -0.90
N GLU A 103 9.31 -2.54 -2.14
CA GLU A 103 10.36 -2.21 -3.08
C GLU A 103 9.71 -1.72 -4.38
N TYR A 104 10.17 -0.59 -4.89
CA TYR A 104 9.86 -0.10 -6.23
C TYR A 104 11.13 -0.17 -7.08
N GLU A 105 11.10 -1.01 -8.10
CA GLU A 105 12.20 -1.21 -9.04
C GLU A 105 11.90 -0.48 -10.36
N VAL A 106 12.87 0.32 -10.80
CA VAL A 106 12.82 1.09 -12.05
C VAL A 106 14.04 0.72 -12.89
N GLN A 107 13.80 0.10 -14.03
CA GLN A 107 14.83 -0.25 -14.99
C GLN A 107 14.98 0.87 -16.03
N LYS A 108 16.22 1.18 -16.39
CA LYS A 108 16.58 2.12 -17.44
C LYS A 108 17.43 1.38 -18.48
N PRO A 109 16.81 0.61 -19.39
CA PRO A 109 17.53 -0.27 -20.31
C PRO A 109 18.55 0.48 -21.16
N ASN A 110 18.20 1.67 -21.64
CA ASN A 110 19.08 2.52 -22.46
C ASN A 110 20.34 3.01 -21.70
N HIS A 111 20.34 2.91 -20.37
CA HIS A 111 21.45 3.31 -19.51
C HIS A 111 22.07 2.13 -18.76
N GLY A 112 21.60 0.89 -19.00
CA GLY A 112 22.04 -0.30 -18.26
C GLY A 112 21.70 -0.31 -16.77
N ALA A 113 20.93 0.68 -16.29
CA ALA A 113 20.79 0.93 -14.86
C ALA A 113 19.50 0.36 -14.27
N VAL A 114 19.57 -0.07 -13.00
CA VAL A 114 18.41 -0.48 -12.19
C VAL A 114 18.42 0.30 -10.89
N TYR A 115 17.32 1.00 -10.63
CA TYR A 115 17.09 1.74 -9.40
C TYR A 115 16.08 1.01 -8.53
N ARG A 116 16.34 0.97 -7.22
CA ARG A 116 15.43 0.40 -6.23
C ARG A 116 15.15 1.40 -5.13
N TYR A 117 13.88 1.63 -4.85
CA TYR A 117 13.40 2.52 -3.80
C TYR A 117 12.66 1.66 -2.78
N THR A 118 13.03 1.74 -1.51
CA THR A 118 12.49 0.86 -0.47
C THR A 118 11.79 1.65 0.61
N GLY A 119 10.78 1.03 1.23
CA GLY A 119 10.05 1.61 2.34
C GLY A 119 9.53 0.54 3.28
N GLU A 120 9.33 0.91 4.53
CA GLU A 120 8.83 0.00 5.55
C GLU A 120 7.86 0.66 6.53
N LYS A 121 6.86 -0.09 6.98
CA LYS A 121 5.92 0.36 8.02
C LYS A 121 5.37 -0.83 8.81
N LYS A 122 5.22 -0.64 10.12
CA LYS A 122 4.51 -1.60 10.97
C LYS A 122 3.02 -1.58 10.62
N VAL A 123 2.46 -2.76 10.37
CA VAL A 123 1.05 -3.00 10.08
C VAL A 123 0.46 -3.94 11.12
N TYR A 124 -0.87 -4.01 11.18
CA TYR A 124 -1.59 -4.83 12.16
C TYR A 124 -2.58 -5.71 11.43
N ALA A 125 -2.65 -6.99 11.81
CA ALA A 125 -3.66 -7.91 11.29
C ALA A 125 -5.05 -7.50 11.78
N ALA A 126 -6.08 -7.81 11.00
CA ALA A 126 -7.50 -7.54 11.27
C ALA A 126 -8.08 -8.57 12.24
N THR A 127 -7.26 -9.57 12.58
CA THR A 127 -7.56 -10.66 13.49
C THR A 127 -6.60 -10.57 14.67
N GLY A 128 -7.08 -10.95 15.86
CA GLY A 128 -6.32 -10.89 17.10
C GLY A 128 -6.46 -9.58 17.89
N GLU A 129 -5.62 -9.43 18.91
CA GLU A 129 -5.77 -8.40 19.96
C GLU A 129 -5.62 -6.96 19.43
N HIS A 130 -4.82 -6.78 18.38
CA HIS A 130 -4.56 -5.47 17.77
C HIS A 130 -5.39 -5.19 16.51
N ALA A 131 -6.46 -5.96 16.26
CA ALA A 131 -7.33 -5.82 15.08
C ALA A 131 -7.80 -4.39 14.82
N LYS A 132 -8.16 -3.67 15.89
CA LYS A 132 -8.64 -2.29 15.84
C LYS A 132 -7.59 -1.26 15.38
N LEU A 133 -6.30 -1.64 15.35
CA LEU A 133 -5.20 -0.78 14.90
C LEU A 133 -4.94 -0.86 13.39
N GLN A 134 -5.57 -1.80 12.68
CA GLN A 134 -5.43 -1.87 11.23
C GLN A 134 -6.04 -0.63 10.58
N LYS A 135 -5.25 0.03 9.73
CA LYS A 135 -5.72 1.15 8.92
C LYS A 135 -5.84 0.69 7.47
N PRO A 136 -6.99 0.89 6.81
CA PRO A 136 -7.17 0.49 5.41
C PRO A 136 -6.36 1.35 4.45
N ASN A 137 -6.00 2.58 4.85
CA ASN A 137 -5.24 3.50 4.02
C ASN A 137 -4.16 4.19 4.84
N PHE A 138 -2.94 4.24 4.32
CA PHE A 138 -1.79 4.86 4.97
C PHE A 138 -0.66 5.14 3.97
N VAL A 139 0.32 5.92 4.41
CA VAL A 139 1.54 6.17 3.63
C VAL A 139 2.71 5.40 4.22
N VAL A 140 3.57 4.88 3.34
CA VAL A 140 4.91 4.38 3.69
C VAL A 140 5.93 5.31 3.05
N LYS A 141 6.78 5.94 3.86
CA LYS A 141 7.86 6.78 3.35
C LYS A 141 8.95 5.90 2.77
N GLU A 142 9.57 6.35 1.69
CA GLU A 142 10.82 5.74 1.23
C GLU A 142 11.92 5.99 2.27
N THR A 143 12.67 4.94 2.60
CA THR A 143 13.75 4.95 3.60
C THR A 143 15.11 4.64 2.98
N GLY A 144 15.14 4.16 1.73
CA GLY A 144 16.38 3.88 1.02
C GLY A 144 16.20 3.93 -0.49
N SER A 145 17.30 4.25 -1.18
CA SER A 145 17.40 4.19 -2.63
C SER A 145 18.76 3.61 -3.02
N THR A 146 18.78 2.68 -3.97
CA THR A 146 20.02 2.15 -4.56
C THR A 146 19.94 2.25 -6.08
N GLY A 147 21.09 2.46 -6.72
CA GLY A 147 21.23 2.43 -8.18
C GLY A 147 22.45 1.61 -8.54
N VAL A 148 22.28 0.65 -9.46
CA VAL A 148 23.37 -0.10 -10.07
C VAL A 148 23.37 0.17 -11.56
N ALA A 149 24.54 0.39 -12.14
CA ALA A 149 24.75 0.68 -13.56
C ALA A 149 25.77 -0.30 -14.14
#